data_AF-A0A671VPX7-F1
#
_entry.id   AF-A0A671VPX7-F1
#
_cell.length_a   1.000
_cell.length_b   1.000
_cell.length_c   1.000
_cell.angle_alpha   90.00
_cell.angle_beta   90.00
_cell.angle_gamma   90.00
#
_symmetry.space_group_name_H-M   'P 1'
#
loop_
_entity.id
_entity.type
_entity.pdbx_description
1 polymer ?
#
loop_
_entity_poly.entity_id
_entity_poly.type
_entity_poly.pdbx_seq_one_letter_code
_entity_poly.pdbx_strand_id
1 'polypeptide(L)'
;MPRWRAFFSQHLRWSSTVSQALVLSVITFCVVLPLCCHRLLYSYFFIRSMYLDSMSEEVLRESLDRGRDALNFWQSTSTAAAMSSRFTGIAQHPELLVTVVTVRRNEGRDFHYLLQVMRQLSGILGGCGERRCAEVLICDVDSSPQQNQDANLLEAHFKVIRRSPQEQQRNREQVNTFEREKRDYVFCLRKGWELVKPRNMVVLEDDALPKQDFFTVIKDLLSRRFALQTLYVKLYHPERLQRYWNPEPYRILEWVGLGLVGATALLLSFPYWNPCSFSFTLSFGHLLFFTLYFMAAAELLGRHYLLEVRRLSPQLYAVSPATECCTPAMLFPGNASLRVAEYLDGSFCVKGNAKDIVLYQMARTIPGERSHSVEPNLITHIGAFSSVRANPSKPKLL
;
A
#
# COMPACT_ATOMS: atom_id res chain seq x y z
N MET A 1 -68.24 12.78 -3.89
CA MET A 1 -66.83 13.27 -3.91
C MET A 1 -65.87 12.09 -4.05
N PRO A 2 -65.47 11.72 -5.29
CA PRO A 2 -64.16 11.07 -5.52
C PRO A 2 -63.61 11.40 -6.93
N ARG A 3 -63.30 12.67 -7.24
CA ARG A 3 -62.78 13.03 -8.58
C ARG A 3 -61.51 13.90 -8.58
N TRP A 4 -61.02 14.28 -7.40
CA TRP A 4 -59.88 15.21 -7.29
C TRP A 4 -58.52 14.55 -7.02
N ARG A 5 -58.49 13.24 -6.71
CA ARG A 5 -57.22 12.51 -6.51
C ARG A 5 -56.55 12.02 -7.80
N ALA A 6 -57.26 12.01 -8.93
CA ALA A 6 -56.70 11.56 -10.21
C ALA A 6 -55.89 12.65 -10.95
N PHE A 7 -56.13 13.93 -10.64
CA PHE A 7 -55.56 15.03 -11.43
C PHE A 7 -54.16 15.47 -10.99
N PHE A 8 -53.77 15.22 -9.74
CA PHE A 8 -52.41 15.52 -9.26
C PHE A 8 -51.40 14.38 -9.48
N SER A 9 -51.86 13.20 -9.92
CA SER A 9 -50.97 12.06 -10.26
C SER A 9 -50.44 12.11 -11.71
N GLN A 10 -50.93 13.04 -12.54
CA GLN A 10 -50.61 13.07 -13.98
C GLN A 10 -49.62 14.18 -14.37
N HIS A 11 -49.24 15.07 -13.45
CA HIS A 11 -48.26 16.13 -13.71
C HIS A 11 -46.91 15.82 -13.05
N LEU A 12 -46.26 14.74 -13.49
CA LEU A 12 -44.80 14.66 -13.69
C LEU A 12 -44.42 13.29 -14.32
N ARG A 13 -45.08 12.87 -15.40
CA ARG A 13 -44.48 11.85 -16.27
C ARG A 13 -43.30 12.52 -16.95
N TRP A 14 -42.09 12.38 -16.38
CA TRP A 14 -40.85 12.77 -17.05
C TRP A 14 -40.81 12.07 -18.40
N SER A 15 -41.06 12.87 -19.43
CA SER A 15 -41.19 12.49 -20.83
C SER A 15 -39.86 11.93 -21.32
N SER A 16 -39.88 10.70 -21.83
CA SER A 16 -38.75 9.93 -22.36
C SER A 16 -37.76 9.37 -21.33
N THR A 17 -37.45 8.07 -21.46
CA THR A 17 -36.37 7.36 -20.75
C THR A 17 -35.01 8.05 -20.94
N VAL A 18 -34.80 8.67 -22.09
CA VAL A 18 -33.58 9.43 -22.41
C VAL A 18 -33.46 10.66 -21.50
N SER A 19 -34.55 11.39 -21.27
CA SER A 19 -34.53 12.55 -20.38
C SER A 19 -34.31 12.14 -18.93
N GLN A 20 -34.89 11.03 -18.48
CA GLN A 20 -34.62 10.46 -17.16
C GLN A 20 -33.13 10.09 -16.99
N ALA A 21 -32.55 9.41 -17.98
CA ALA A 21 -31.13 9.03 -17.99
C ALA A 21 -30.19 10.24 -18.02
N LEU A 22 -30.53 11.27 -18.80
CA LEU A 22 -29.78 12.51 -18.88
C LEU A 22 -29.78 13.22 -17.52
N VAL A 23 -30.95 13.41 -16.92
CA VAL A 23 -31.03 14.11 -15.64
C VAL A 23 -30.39 13.30 -14.52
N LEU A 24 -30.56 11.97 -14.48
CA LEU A 24 -29.83 11.12 -13.54
C LEU A 24 -28.32 11.32 -13.67
N SER A 25 -27.81 11.34 -14.91
CA SER A 25 -26.38 11.57 -15.16
C SER A 25 -25.94 12.97 -14.70
N VAL A 26 -26.69 14.02 -15.02
CA VAL A 26 -26.38 15.39 -14.59
C VAL A 26 -26.38 15.51 -13.07
N ILE A 27 -27.40 14.98 -12.40
CA ILE A 27 -27.47 15.01 -10.94
C ILE A 27 -26.29 14.25 -10.34
N THR A 28 -25.99 13.04 -10.82
CA THR A 28 -24.91 12.24 -10.25
C THR A 28 -23.54 12.84 -10.51
N PHE A 29 -23.21 13.14 -11.78
CA PHE A 29 -21.85 13.51 -12.18
C PHE A 29 -21.55 15.01 -12.02
N CYS A 30 -22.57 15.87 -12.01
CA CYS A 30 -22.37 17.33 -11.89
C CYS A 30 -22.79 17.89 -10.54
N VAL A 31 -23.54 17.14 -9.71
CA VAL A 31 -23.98 17.61 -8.39
C VAL A 31 -23.50 16.68 -7.28
N VAL A 32 -23.98 15.43 -7.25
CA VAL A 32 -23.75 14.50 -6.13
C VAL A 32 -22.28 14.13 -6.00
N LEU A 33 -21.65 13.58 -7.04
CA LEU A 33 -20.25 13.16 -6.97
C LEU A 33 -19.31 14.34 -6.70
N PRO A 34 -19.43 15.51 -7.34
CA PRO A 34 -18.64 16.68 -6.95
C PRO A 34 -18.80 17.05 -5.48
N LEU A 35 -20.04 17.12 -4.97
CA LEU A 35 -20.30 17.48 -3.57
C LEU A 35 -19.79 16.45 -2.57
N CYS A 36 -19.86 15.15 -2.90
CA CYS A 36 -19.41 14.09 -2.01
C CYS A 36 -17.89 13.83 -2.09
N CYS A 37 -17.28 14.05 -3.26
CA CYS A 37 -15.92 13.59 -3.55
C CYS A 37 -14.88 14.72 -3.59
N HIS A 38 -15.27 15.99 -3.43
CA HIS A 38 -14.31 17.11 -3.57
C HIS A 38 -13.18 17.12 -2.52
N ARG A 39 -13.31 16.39 -1.41
CA ARG A 39 -12.27 16.20 -0.38
C ARG A 39 -11.52 14.87 -0.50
N LEU A 40 -11.95 13.97 -1.38
CA LEU A 40 -11.35 12.65 -1.53
C LEU A 40 -10.09 12.78 -2.37
N LEU A 41 -8.92 12.57 -1.75
CA LEU A 41 -7.63 12.60 -2.44
C LEU A 41 -7.65 11.62 -3.63
N TYR A 42 -7.07 12.06 -4.75
CA TYR A 42 -7.02 11.34 -6.04
C TYR A 42 -8.34 11.10 -6.78
N SER A 43 -9.51 11.46 -6.22
CA SER A 43 -10.75 11.58 -6.99
C SER A 43 -10.60 12.65 -8.07
N TYR A 44 -11.34 12.50 -9.17
CA TYR A 44 -11.38 13.52 -10.24
C TYR A 44 -11.99 14.85 -9.78
N PHE A 45 -12.78 14.85 -8.70
CA PHE A 45 -13.41 16.05 -8.15
C PHE A 45 -12.56 16.75 -7.08
N PHE A 46 -11.39 16.19 -6.73
CA PHE A 46 -10.54 16.75 -5.68
C PHE A 46 -10.05 18.18 -6.00
N ILE A 47 -10.43 19.16 -5.18
CA ILE A 47 -10.04 20.56 -5.39
C ILE A 47 -8.69 20.82 -4.72
N ARG A 48 -7.62 20.58 -5.47
CA ARG A 48 -6.22 20.70 -5.00
C ARG A 48 -5.93 22.04 -4.31
N SER A 49 -6.37 23.15 -4.88
CA SER A 49 -6.10 24.50 -4.34
C SER A 49 -6.76 24.76 -2.99
N MET A 50 -7.86 24.07 -2.67
CA MET A 50 -8.60 24.25 -1.42
C MET A 50 -8.14 23.29 -0.33
N TYR A 51 -7.79 22.06 -0.69
CA TYR A 51 -7.61 20.98 0.29
C TYR A 51 -6.19 20.45 0.41
N LEU A 52 -5.36 20.54 -0.62
CA LEU A 52 -4.07 19.83 -0.60
C LEU A 52 -3.18 20.31 0.55
N ASP A 53 -3.08 21.62 0.76
CA ASP A 53 -2.14 22.18 1.73
C ASP A 53 -2.61 21.90 3.15
N SER A 54 -3.90 22.10 3.45
CA SER A 54 -4.48 21.78 4.75
C SER A 54 -4.42 20.28 5.06
N MET A 55 -4.78 19.41 4.10
CA MET A 55 -4.67 17.96 4.28
C MET A 55 -3.21 17.51 4.46
N SER A 56 -2.27 18.11 3.73
CA SER A 56 -0.85 17.79 3.88
C SER A 56 -0.33 18.20 5.27
N GLU A 57 -0.70 19.39 5.74
CA GLU A 57 -0.35 19.85 7.09
C GLU A 57 -0.98 18.97 8.19
N GLU A 58 -2.22 18.53 8.01
CA GLU A 58 -2.92 17.61 8.91
C GLU A 58 -2.20 16.26 9.00
N VAL A 59 -1.89 15.62 7.85
CA VAL A 59 -1.16 14.34 7.84
C VAL A 59 0.25 14.49 8.43
N LEU A 60 0.94 15.60 8.16
CA LEU A 60 2.23 15.86 8.78
C LEU A 60 2.11 16.00 10.29
N ARG A 61 1.09 16.69 10.78
CA ARG A 61 0.84 16.84 12.21
C ARG A 61 0.52 15.49 12.87
N GLU A 62 -0.38 14.71 12.27
CA GLU A 62 -0.70 13.36 12.75
C GLU A 62 0.54 12.45 12.78
N SER A 63 1.38 12.52 11.75
CA SER A 63 2.61 11.73 11.67
C SER A 63 3.62 12.16 12.73
N LEU A 64 3.75 13.47 12.99
CA LEU A 64 4.60 14.00 14.06
C LEU A 64 4.12 13.55 15.45
N ASP A 65 2.82 13.65 15.71
CA ASP A 65 2.23 13.24 16.99
C ASP A 65 2.38 11.72 17.18
N ARG A 66 2.13 10.91 16.14
CA ARG A 66 2.39 9.46 16.17
C ARG A 66 3.87 9.13 16.42
N GLY A 67 4.77 9.90 15.82
CA GLY A 67 6.22 9.79 16.03
C GLY A 67 6.63 10.02 17.48
N ARG A 68 6.12 11.10 18.09
CA ARG A 68 6.35 11.42 19.51
C ARG A 68 5.79 10.35 20.43
N ASP A 69 4.58 9.88 20.16
CA ASP A 69 3.98 8.80 20.95
C ASP A 69 4.78 7.50 20.85
N ALA A 70 5.30 7.17 19.66
CA ALA A 70 6.16 6.02 19.46
C ALA A 70 7.49 6.17 20.21
N LEU A 71 8.09 7.36 20.20
CA LEU A 71 9.30 7.66 20.97
C LEU A 71 9.07 7.45 22.47
N ASN A 72 8.01 8.03 23.02
CA ASN A 72 7.65 7.90 24.43
C ASN A 72 7.41 6.43 24.81
N PHE A 73 6.68 5.69 23.95
CA PHE A 73 6.44 4.26 24.13
C PHE A 73 7.75 3.47 24.25
N TRP A 74 8.67 3.63 23.29
CA TRP A 74 9.92 2.88 23.32
C TRP A 74 10.87 3.31 24.43
N GLN A 75 10.90 4.59 24.80
CA GLN A 75 11.69 5.06 25.95
C GLN A 75 11.20 4.44 27.27
N SER A 76 9.88 4.45 27.50
CA SER A 76 9.26 3.83 28.69
C SER A 76 9.43 2.32 28.74
N THR A 77 9.38 1.65 27.59
CA THR A 77 9.54 0.19 27.52
C THR A 77 11.01 -0.20 27.67
N SER A 78 11.95 0.60 27.16
CA SER A 78 13.39 0.38 27.31
C SER A 78 13.86 0.53 28.75
N THR A 79 13.30 1.46 29.53
CA THR A 79 13.61 1.55 30.96
C THR A 79 13.11 0.33 31.72
N ALA A 80 11.91 -0.17 31.42
CA ALA A 80 11.39 -1.41 32.00
C ALA A 80 12.19 -2.66 31.56
N ALA A 81 12.53 -2.76 30.27
CA ALA A 81 13.32 -3.86 29.72
C ALA A 81 14.78 -3.86 30.18
N ALA A 82 15.33 -2.73 30.61
CA ALA A 82 16.64 -2.69 31.26
C ALA A 82 16.60 -3.35 32.66
N MET A 83 15.41 -3.45 33.29
CA MET A 83 15.22 -4.05 34.61
C MET A 83 14.91 -5.55 34.58
N SER A 84 14.46 -6.10 33.45
CA SER A 84 14.21 -7.55 33.24
C SER A 84 15.17 -8.13 32.20
N SER A 85 15.68 -9.36 32.36
CA SER A 85 16.69 -9.92 31.43
C SER A 85 16.28 -9.79 29.95
N ARG A 86 17.20 -9.22 29.16
CA ARG A 86 17.16 -8.77 27.76
C ARG A 86 16.45 -9.70 26.76
N PHE A 87 16.10 -9.11 25.60
CA PHE A 87 15.77 -9.77 24.33
C PHE A 87 16.37 -11.19 24.21
N THR A 88 15.50 -12.20 24.14
CA THR A 88 15.87 -13.63 24.23
C THR A 88 16.43 -14.22 22.93
N GLY A 89 16.80 -13.39 21.96
CA GLY A 89 17.29 -13.83 20.65
C GLY A 89 16.20 -14.02 19.59
N ILE A 90 16.60 -14.07 18.33
CA ILE A 90 15.72 -14.41 17.20
C ILE A 90 15.67 -15.93 17.04
N ALA A 91 14.48 -16.49 16.83
CA ALA A 91 14.31 -17.90 16.50
C ALA A 91 15.03 -18.27 15.20
N GLN A 92 15.69 -19.43 15.18
CA GLN A 92 16.25 -20.00 13.96
C GLN A 92 15.15 -20.64 13.11
N HIS A 93 15.28 -20.54 11.79
CA HIS A 93 14.37 -21.08 10.80
C HIS A 93 12.89 -20.63 10.93
N PRO A 94 12.59 -19.32 11.09
CA PRO A 94 11.21 -18.88 11.22
C PRO A 94 10.45 -19.04 9.89
N GLU A 95 9.13 -19.23 9.98
CA GLU A 95 8.26 -19.30 8.81
C GLU A 95 8.28 -17.98 8.01
N LEU A 96 8.33 -16.85 8.73
CA LEU A 96 8.37 -15.51 8.17
C LEU A 96 9.35 -14.64 8.96
N LEU A 97 10.22 -13.95 8.23
CA LEU A 97 11.08 -12.90 8.77
C LEU A 97 10.67 -11.56 8.17
N VAL A 98 10.48 -10.53 8.99
CA VAL A 98 10.32 -9.14 8.56
C VAL A 98 11.62 -8.40 8.84
N THR A 99 12.23 -7.87 7.78
CA THR A 99 13.42 -7.02 7.85
C THR A 99 13.02 -5.58 7.58
N VAL A 100 13.20 -4.69 8.56
CA VAL A 100 12.96 -3.26 8.40
C VAL A 100 14.28 -2.56 8.07
N VAL A 101 14.41 -2.03 6.86
CA VAL A 101 15.59 -1.30 6.39
C VAL A 101 15.47 0.16 6.81
N THR A 102 16.47 0.66 7.53
CA THR A 102 16.51 2.03 8.01
C THR A 102 17.84 2.70 7.75
N VAL A 103 17.78 4.00 7.54
CA VAL A 103 18.93 4.88 7.48
C VAL A 103 18.57 6.18 8.18
N ARG A 104 19.54 6.80 8.84
CA ARG A 104 19.30 8.06 9.53
C ARG A 104 18.87 9.15 8.54
N ARG A 105 17.75 9.80 8.85
CA ARG A 105 17.31 11.01 8.15
C ARG A 105 17.99 12.24 8.74
N ASN A 106 18.37 13.20 7.90
CA ASN A 106 18.85 14.50 8.35
C ASN A 106 17.69 15.47 8.59
N GLU A 107 16.70 15.42 7.70
CA GLU A 107 15.49 16.24 7.76
C GLU A 107 14.30 15.37 8.19
N GLY A 108 13.35 15.96 8.94
CA GLY A 108 12.20 15.22 9.45
C GLY A 108 12.54 14.18 10.53
N ARG A 109 13.62 14.38 11.31
CA ARG A 109 14.01 13.49 12.40
C ARG A 109 12.93 13.33 13.46
N ASP A 110 12.22 14.41 13.77
CA ASP A 110 11.18 14.44 14.81
C ASP A 110 9.96 13.55 14.49
N PHE A 111 9.84 13.06 13.25
CA PHE A 111 8.78 12.14 12.85
C PHE A 111 9.04 10.72 13.30
N HIS A 112 10.28 10.31 13.57
CA HIS A 112 10.61 8.97 14.09
C HIS A 112 9.94 7.81 13.32
N TYR A 113 9.98 7.82 11.98
CA TYR A 113 9.25 6.85 11.14
C TYR A 113 9.55 5.39 11.53
N LEU A 114 10.83 5.07 11.78
CA LEU A 114 11.22 3.74 12.24
C LEU A 114 10.50 3.35 13.53
N LEU A 115 10.44 4.23 14.52
CA LEU A 115 9.77 3.96 15.79
C LEU A 115 8.27 3.73 15.59
N GLN A 116 7.64 4.49 14.68
CA GLN A 116 6.22 4.29 14.33
C GLN A 116 5.99 2.91 13.72
N VAL A 117 6.78 2.53 12.71
CA VAL A 117 6.69 1.21 12.03
C VAL A 117 6.90 0.09 13.03
N MET A 118 7.91 0.20 13.89
CA MET A 118 8.25 -0.84 14.87
C MET A 118 7.20 -0.95 15.97
N ARG A 119 6.61 0.16 16.42
CA ARG A 119 5.49 0.14 17.38
C ARG A 119 4.29 -0.58 16.79
N GLN A 120 3.94 -0.27 15.55
CA GLN A 120 2.84 -0.92 14.85
C GLN A 120 3.11 -2.42 14.70
N LEU A 121 4.30 -2.82 14.22
CA LEU A 121 4.73 -4.22 14.13
C LEU A 121 4.64 -4.95 15.48
N SER A 122 5.13 -4.33 16.55
CA SER A 122 5.07 -4.91 17.91
C SER A 122 3.62 -5.17 18.34
N GLY A 123 2.71 -4.24 18.05
CA GLY A 123 1.28 -4.40 18.33
C GLY A 123 0.65 -5.55 17.54
N ILE A 124 0.85 -5.59 16.22
CA ILE A 124 0.25 -6.65 15.38
C ILE A 124 0.87 -8.03 15.61
N LEU A 125 2.15 -8.11 15.97
CA LEU A 125 2.78 -9.36 16.40
C LEU A 125 2.17 -9.93 17.68
N GLY A 126 1.82 -9.05 18.63
CA GLY A 126 1.15 -9.44 19.87
C GLY A 126 -0.22 -10.09 19.63
N GLY A 127 -0.86 -9.81 18.50
CA GLY A 127 -2.13 -10.40 18.09
C GLY A 127 -2.04 -11.82 17.50
N CYS A 128 -0.83 -12.36 17.29
CA CYS A 128 -0.64 -13.64 16.61
C CYS A 128 -0.88 -14.91 17.49
N GLY A 129 -1.31 -14.73 18.74
CA GLY A 129 -1.56 -15.83 19.68
C GLY A 129 -0.28 -16.34 20.36
N GLU A 130 -0.29 -17.60 20.81
CA GLU A 130 0.81 -18.18 21.60
C GLU A 130 2.11 -18.37 20.81
N ARG A 131 2.03 -18.49 19.48
CA ARG A 131 3.20 -18.60 18.61
C ARG A 131 3.39 -17.31 17.81
N ARG A 132 4.63 -16.81 17.78
CA ARG A 132 4.99 -15.67 16.93
C ARG A 132 4.73 -16.03 15.47
N CYS A 133 3.93 -15.20 14.79
CA CYS A 133 3.66 -15.34 13.36
C CYS A 133 4.85 -14.92 12.48
N ALA A 134 5.75 -14.09 13.01
CA ALA A 134 6.97 -13.68 12.34
C ALA A 134 8.05 -13.28 13.35
N GLU A 135 9.31 -13.38 12.91
CA GLU A 135 10.43 -12.71 13.56
C GLU A 135 10.66 -11.36 12.90
N VAL A 136 11.16 -10.38 13.67
CA VAL A 136 11.44 -9.02 13.16
C VAL A 136 12.88 -8.64 13.45
N LEU A 137 13.56 -8.10 12.44
CA LEU A 137 14.90 -7.52 12.58
C LEU A 137 14.95 -6.13 11.96
N ILE A 138 15.88 -5.32 12.45
CA ILE A 138 16.15 -3.97 11.94
C ILE A 138 17.50 -4.01 11.24
N CYS A 139 17.54 -3.60 9.97
CA CYS A 139 18.75 -3.43 9.20
C CYS A 139 19.12 -1.95 9.10
N ASP A 140 20.02 -1.52 9.98
CA ASP A 140 20.54 -0.16 10.00
C ASP A 140 21.75 -0.06 9.06
N VAL A 141 21.51 0.55 7.90
CA VAL A 141 22.50 0.70 6.82
C VAL A 141 23.21 2.05 6.87
N ASP A 142 23.00 2.84 7.94
CA ASP A 142 23.66 4.13 8.07
C ASP A 142 25.19 3.99 8.02
N SER A 143 25.79 4.85 7.21
CA SER A 143 27.24 4.93 6.99
C SER A 143 27.88 6.10 7.75
N SER A 144 27.05 6.94 8.38
CA SER A 144 27.46 8.09 9.17
C SER A 144 28.18 7.67 10.45
N PRO A 145 29.23 8.41 10.88
CA PRO A 145 29.85 8.19 12.19
C PRO A 145 28.90 8.51 13.35
N GLN A 146 27.87 9.33 13.09
CA GLN A 146 26.83 9.64 14.06
C GLN A 146 25.74 8.56 13.98
N GLN A 147 25.49 7.88 15.10
CA GLN A 147 24.60 6.72 15.15
C GLN A 147 23.13 7.07 14.90
N ASN A 148 22.39 6.10 14.36
CA ASN A 148 20.94 6.14 14.19
C ASN A 148 20.24 5.97 15.55
N GLN A 149 19.75 7.08 16.11
CA GLN A 149 19.17 7.12 17.47
C GLN A 149 17.93 6.23 17.62
N ASP A 150 17.07 6.20 16.61
CA ASP A 150 15.86 5.37 16.63
C ASP A 150 16.23 3.89 16.66
N ALA A 151 17.18 3.47 15.82
CA ALA A 151 17.66 2.09 15.79
C ALA A 151 18.32 1.69 17.12
N ASN A 152 19.12 2.58 17.71
CA ASN A 152 19.76 2.36 19.01
C ASN A 152 18.73 2.15 20.14
N LEU A 153 17.66 2.94 20.16
CA LEU A 153 16.61 2.80 21.17
C LEU A 153 15.92 1.43 21.08
N LEU A 154 15.82 0.89 19.87
CA LEU A 154 15.16 -0.39 19.59
C LEU A 154 16.04 -1.62 19.83
N GLU A 155 17.35 -1.48 20.03
CA GLU A 155 18.26 -2.61 20.30
C GLU A 155 17.90 -3.41 21.55
N ALA A 156 17.25 -2.78 22.52
CA ALA A 156 16.77 -3.46 23.72
C ALA A 156 15.65 -4.47 23.42
N HIS A 157 14.94 -4.31 22.30
CA HIS A 157 13.71 -5.04 21.96
C HIS A 157 13.85 -5.91 20.71
N PHE A 158 14.70 -5.51 19.76
CA PHE A 158 14.88 -6.19 18.48
C PHE A 158 16.35 -6.37 18.15
N LYS A 159 16.64 -7.38 17.33
CA LYS A 159 17.97 -7.50 16.75
C LYS A 159 18.18 -6.40 15.71
N VAL A 160 19.19 -5.57 15.95
CA VAL A 160 19.70 -4.61 14.96
C VAL A 160 20.94 -5.20 14.29
N ILE A 161 20.96 -5.16 12.96
CA ILE A 161 22.10 -5.55 12.14
C ILE A 161 22.70 -4.30 11.50
N ARG A 162 24.03 -4.22 11.49
CA ARG A 162 24.80 -3.13 10.90
C ARG A 162 25.94 -3.70 10.08
N ARG A 163 26.41 -2.92 9.10
CA ARG A 163 27.62 -3.24 8.34
C ARG A 163 28.83 -3.23 9.27
N SER A 164 29.70 -4.22 9.12
CA SER A 164 31.03 -4.20 9.75
C SER A 164 31.88 -3.05 9.18
N PRO A 165 32.96 -2.61 9.87
CA PRO A 165 33.83 -1.55 9.36
C PRO A 165 34.41 -1.87 7.96
N GLN A 166 34.70 -3.13 7.69
CA GLN A 166 35.18 -3.59 6.39
C GLN A 166 34.11 -3.47 5.29
N GLU A 167 32.87 -3.87 5.60
CA GLU A 167 31.72 -3.73 4.69
C GLU A 167 31.32 -2.27 4.48
N GLN A 168 31.48 -1.41 5.49
CA GLN A 168 31.28 0.04 5.37
C GLN A 168 32.32 0.66 4.45
N GLN A 169 33.59 0.27 4.56
CA GLN A 169 34.64 0.81 3.71
C GLN A 169 34.42 0.48 2.23
N ARG A 170 34.00 -0.76 1.92
CA ARG A 170 33.60 -1.16 0.55
C ARG A 170 32.38 -0.40 0.03
N ASN A 171 31.47 0.01 0.92
CA ASN A 171 30.29 0.78 0.55
C ASN A 171 30.55 2.29 0.39
N ARG A 172 31.68 2.79 0.92
CA ARG A 172 32.08 4.21 0.87
C ARG A 172 32.70 4.63 -0.46
N GLU A 173 32.86 3.71 -1.41
CA GLU A 173 33.12 4.06 -2.80
C GLU A 173 32.09 5.11 -3.24
N GLN A 174 32.52 6.17 -3.96
CA GLN A 174 31.63 7.23 -4.45
C GLN A 174 30.69 6.68 -5.52
N VAL A 175 29.67 5.95 -5.09
CA VAL A 175 28.59 5.46 -5.95
C VAL A 175 27.41 6.41 -5.88
N ASN A 176 26.64 6.43 -6.95
CA ASN A 176 25.43 7.23 -7.00
C ASN A 176 24.38 6.73 -5.99
N THR A 177 23.43 7.59 -5.65
CA THR A 177 22.38 7.29 -4.66
C THR A 177 21.59 6.01 -4.96
N PHE A 178 21.25 5.74 -6.23
CA PHE A 178 20.46 4.58 -6.61
C PHE A 178 21.23 3.27 -6.42
N GLU A 179 22.52 3.29 -6.75
CA GLU A 179 23.41 2.15 -6.50
C GLU A 179 23.62 1.91 -5.00
N ARG A 180 23.72 2.98 -4.20
CA ARG A 180 23.78 2.84 -2.74
C ARG A 180 22.52 2.20 -2.17
N GLU A 181 21.33 2.70 -2.54
CA GLU A 181 20.04 2.13 -2.12
C GLU A 181 19.93 0.64 -2.49
N LYS A 182 20.40 0.26 -3.69
CA LYS A 182 20.47 -1.13 -4.13
C LYS A 182 21.40 -1.98 -3.25
N ARG A 183 22.63 -1.52 -3.03
CA ARG A 183 23.64 -2.23 -2.20
C ARG A 183 23.15 -2.42 -0.77
N ASP A 184 22.49 -1.41 -0.19
CA ASP A 184 21.89 -1.47 1.15
C ASP A 184 20.77 -2.51 1.21
N TYR A 185 19.90 -2.52 0.20
CA TYR A 185 18.83 -3.51 0.08
C TYR A 185 19.37 -4.95 -0.01
N VAL A 186 20.38 -5.19 -0.86
CA VAL A 186 21.03 -6.50 -1.02
C VAL A 186 21.71 -6.94 0.27
N PHE A 187 22.41 -6.02 0.96
CA PHE A 187 23.03 -6.31 2.25
C PHE A 187 22.00 -6.81 3.26
N CYS A 188 20.87 -6.12 3.39
CA CYS A 188 19.82 -6.50 4.34
C CYS A 188 19.16 -7.85 4.00
N LEU A 189 18.94 -8.15 2.70
CA LEU A 189 18.44 -9.45 2.26
C LEU A 189 19.38 -10.59 2.67
N ARG A 190 20.67 -10.45 2.36
CA ARG A 190 21.66 -11.50 2.65
C ARG A 190 21.88 -11.68 4.15
N LYS A 191 22.13 -10.61 4.89
CA LYS A 191 22.35 -10.69 6.34
C LYS A 191 21.13 -11.22 7.07
N GLY A 192 19.93 -10.79 6.69
CA GLY A 192 18.70 -11.33 7.28
C GLY A 192 18.58 -12.83 7.05
N TRP A 193 18.88 -13.30 5.83
CA TRP A 193 18.83 -14.73 5.53
C TRP A 193 19.94 -15.54 6.22
N GLU A 194 21.19 -15.04 6.22
CA GLU A 194 22.34 -15.68 6.85
C GLU A 194 22.14 -15.92 8.35
N LEU A 195 21.51 -14.96 9.04
CA LEU A 195 21.36 -15.00 10.50
C LEU A 195 20.34 -16.01 11.01
N VAL A 196 19.23 -16.19 10.29
CA VAL A 196 18.08 -16.97 10.80
C VAL A 196 17.51 -17.97 9.79
N LYS A 197 17.96 -17.95 8.53
CA LYS A 197 17.55 -18.88 7.46
C LYS A 197 16.02 -19.05 7.38
N PRO A 198 15.27 -17.96 7.16
CA PRO A 198 13.80 -17.98 7.17
C PRO A 198 13.24 -18.71 5.95
N ARG A 199 12.01 -19.23 6.07
CA ARG A 199 11.29 -19.81 4.93
C ARG A 199 10.79 -18.74 3.96
N ASN A 200 10.34 -17.61 4.47
CA ASN A 200 9.87 -16.47 3.68
C ASN A 200 10.39 -15.17 4.31
N MET A 201 10.61 -14.15 3.49
CA MET A 201 11.12 -12.85 3.96
C MET A 201 10.25 -11.71 3.47
N VAL A 202 9.89 -10.80 4.36
CA VAL A 202 9.33 -9.50 4.03
C VAL A 202 10.41 -8.45 4.27
N VAL A 203 10.59 -7.54 3.34
CA VAL A 203 11.41 -6.34 3.53
C VAL A 203 10.51 -5.12 3.55
N LEU A 204 10.62 -4.33 4.60
CA LEU A 204 9.95 -3.05 4.76
C LEU A 204 10.99 -1.93 4.79
N GLU A 205 10.68 -0.80 4.19
CA GLU A 205 11.38 0.46 4.46
C GLU A 205 10.85 1.05 5.78
N ASP A 206 11.65 1.89 6.43
CA ASP A 206 11.35 2.42 7.77
C ASP A 206 10.20 3.44 7.82
N ASP A 207 9.59 3.75 6.68
CA ASP A 207 8.38 4.54 6.51
C ASP A 207 7.22 3.77 5.87
N ALA A 208 7.31 2.44 5.83
CA ALA A 208 6.24 1.55 5.39
C ALA A 208 5.43 1.01 6.58
N LEU A 209 4.40 1.76 7.01
CA LEU A 209 3.59 1.44 8.18
C LEU A 209 2.61 0.28 7.91
N PRO A 210 2.74 -0.90 8.57
CA PRO A 210 1.87 -2.05 8.31
C PRO A 210 0.42 -1.84 8.76
N LYS A 211 -0.53 -2.35 7.97
CA LYS A 211 -1.95 -2.39 8.33
C LYS A 211 -2.23 -3.46 9.40
N GLN A 212 -3.41 -3.42 10.03
CA GLN A 212 -3.78 -4.35 11.11
C GLN A 212 -3.93 -5.80 10.62
N ASP A 213 -4.33 -5.97 9.36
CA ASP A 213 -4.53 -7.26 8.68
C ASP A 213 -3.24 -7.86 8.09
N PHE A 214 -2.08 -7.21 8.29
CA PHE A 214 -0.83 -7.50 7.60
C PHE A 214 -0.43 -8.98 7.62
N PHE A 215 -0.27 -9.58 8.81
CA PHE A 215 0.18 -10.98 8.90
C PHE A 215 -0.88 -11.98 8.44
N THR A 216 -2.16 -11.69 8.68
CA THR A 216 -3.26 -12.54 8.23
C THR A 216 -3.28 -12.65 6.71
N VAL A 217 -3.11 -11.52 6.01
CA VAL A 217 -3.08 -11.50 4.54
C VAL A 217 -1.79 -12.11 4.02
N ILE A 218 -0.62 -11.85 4.62
CA ILE A 218 0.63 -12.48 4.19
C ILE A 218 0.57 -14.01 4.28
N LYS A 219 0.02 -14.54 5.38
CA LYS A 219 -0.18 -15.98 5.54
C LYS A 219 -1.10 -16.56 4.47
N ASP A 220 -2.22 -15.87 4.19
CA ASP A 220 -3.12 -16.26 3.11
C ASP A 220 -2.41 -16.26 1.75
N LEU A 221 -1.68 -15.19 1.40
CA LEU A 221 -0.92 -15.09 0.15
C LEU A 221 0.09 -16.24 -0.01
N LEU A 222 0.85 -16.54 1.03
CA LEU A 222 1.84 -17.63 1.04
C LEU A 222 1.22 -19.03 0.92
N SER A 223 -0.05 -19.19 1.33
CA SER A 223 -0.79 -20.44 1.19
C SER A 223 -1.25 -20.71 -0.25
N ARG A 224 -1.36 -19.67 -1.08
CA ARG A 224 -1.84 -19.79 -2.46
C ARG A 224 -0.73 -20.30 -3.38
N ARG A 225 -1.10 -21.12 -4.37
CA ARG A 225 -0.15 -21.79 -5.29
C ARG A 225 0.79 -20.84 -6.04
N PHE A 226 0.35 -19.60 -6.33
CA PHE A 226 1.15 -18.63 -7.08
C PHE A 226 2.47 -18.26 -6.36
N ALA A 227 2.48 -18.28 -5.02
CA ALA A 227 3.63 -17.88 -4.22
C ALA A 227 4.88 -18.75 -4.49
N LEU A 228 4.68 -20.02 -4.83
CA LEU A 228 5.77 -20.97 -5.11
C LEU A 228 6.59 -20.62 -6.37
N GLN A 229 5.99 -19.89 -7.31
CA GLN A 229 6.61 -19.52 -8.59
C GLN A 229 6.85 -18.01 -8.69
N THR A 230 6.92 -17.33 -7.55
CA THR A 230 7.01 -15.88 -7.48
C THR A 230 8.37 -15.45 -6.97
N LEU A 231 9.03 -14.55 -7.70
CA LEU A 231 10.27 -13.89 -7.29
C LEU A 231 10.01 -12.87 -6.19
N TYR A 232 8.93 -12.09 -6.31
CA TYR A 232 8.50 -11.17 -5.26
C TYR A 232 7.01 -10.79 -5.38
N VAL A 233 6.43 -10.40 -4.26
CA VAL A 233 5.10 -9.77 -4.18
C VAL A 233 5.25 -8.36 -3.64
N LYS A 234 4.85 -7.34 -4.42
CA LYS A 234 4.76 -5.96 -3.96
C LYS A 234 3.57 -5.82 -3.02
N LEU A 235 3.82 -5.27 -1.83
CA LEU A 235 2.80 -5.07 -0.80
C LEU A 235 2.24 -3.65 -0.79
N TYR A 236 2.75 -2.80 -1.70
CA TYR A 236 2.36 -1.41 -1.87
C TYR A 236 2.47 -1.00 -3.33
N HIS A 237 1.48 -0.23 -3.79
CA HIS A 237 1.53 0.53 -5.02
C HIS A 237 0.88 1.91 -4.79
N PRO A 238 1.46 3.02 -5.31
CA PRO A 238 0.90 4.35 -5.08
C PRO A 238 -0.55 4.46 -5.54
N GLU A 239 -1.43 4.93 -4.66
CA GLU A 239 -2.88 5.01 -4.90
C GLU A 239 -3.23 5.85 -6.13
N ARG A 240 -2.46 6.91 -6.40
CA ARG A 240 -2.61 7.75 -7.61
C ARG A 240 -2.44 7.00 -8.93
N LEU A 241 -1.75 5.87 -8.92
CA LEU A 241 -1.49 5.01 -10.08
C LEU A 241 -2.44 3.80 -10.13
N GLN A 242 -3.35 3.64 -9.17
CA GLN A 242 -4.28 2.51 -9.11
C GLN A 242 -5.61 2.78 -9.82
N ARG A 243 -5.67 3.66 -10.82
CA ARG A 243 -6.90 3.98 -11.57
C ARG A 243 -7.33 2.83 -12.50
N TYR A 244 -8.60 2.77 -12.90
CA TYR A 244 -9.05 1.80 -13.92
C TYR A 244 -8.51 2.17 -15.30
N TRP A 245 -8.42 3.47 -15.59
CA TRP A 245 -7.81 3.99 -16.81
C TRP A 245 -6.27 4.01 -16.71
N ASN A 246 -5.68 2.82 -16.60
CA ASN A 246 -4.25 2.55 -16.58
C ASN A 246 -3.98 1.26 -17.40
N PRO A 247 -2.78 1.02 -17.99
CA PRO A 247 -2.61 0.08 -19.09
C PRO A 247 -2.75 -1.40 -18.71
N GLU A 248 -3.04 -1.74 -17.46
CA GLU A 248 -3.18 -3.13 -17.04
C GLU A 248 -4.54 -3.74 -17.42
N PRO A 249 -4.58 -4.78 -18.30
CA PRO A 249 -5.84 -5.29 -18.84
C PRO A 249 -6.82 -5.83 -17.79
N TYR A 250 -6.31 -6.38 -16.69
CA TYR A 250 -7.16 -6.92 -15.61
C TYR A 250 -7.99 -5.84 -14.92
N ARG A 251 -7.49 -4.59 -14.88
CA ARG A 251 -8.24 -3.46 -14.30
C ARG A 251 -9.44 -3.11 -15.16
N ILE A 252 -9.31 -3.17 -16.50
CA ILE A 252 -10.42 -2.96 -17.42
C ILE A 252 -11.49 -4.06 -17.24
N LEU A 253 -11.07 -5.32 -17.08
CA LEU A 253 -12.01 -6.42 -16.83
C LEU A 253 -12.75 -6.25 -15.49
N GLU A 254 -12.03 -5.86 -14.43
CA GLU A 254 -12.64 -5.51 -13.14
C GLU A 254 -13.65 -4.37 -13.29
N TRP A 255 -13.30 -3.33 -14.06
CA TRP A 255 -14.12 -2.16 -14.27
C TRP A 255 -15.43 -2.48 -14.98
N VAL A 256 -15.34 -3.23 -16.09
CA VAL A 256 -16.49 -3.71 -16.86
C VAL A 256 -17.32 -4.66 -16.00
N GLY A 257 -16.69 -5.57 -15.25
CA GLY A 257 -17.38 -6.48 -14.34
C GLY A 257 -18.17 -5.75 -13.26
N LEU A 258 -17.56 -4.74 -12.62
CA LEU A 258 -18.23 -3.89 -11.64
C LEU A 258 -19.42 -3.15 -12.27
N GLY A 259 -19.24 -2.60 -13.46
CA GLY A 259 -20.30 -1.94 -14.22
C GLY A 259 -21.48 -2.86 -14.51
N LEU A 260 -21.20 -4.07 -15.01
CA LEU A 260 -22.23 -5.06 -15.35
C LEU A 260 -22.99 -5.56 -14.13
N VAL A 261 -22.28 -5.88 -13.04
CA VAL A 261 -22.90 -6.34 -11.78
C VAL A 261 -23.76 -5.23 -11.18
N GLY A 262 -23.24 -4.00 -11.11
CA GLY A 262 -23.99 -2.84 -10.60
C GLY A 262 -25.23 -2.53 -11.44
N ALA A 263 -25.09 -2.53 -12.77
CA ALA A 263 -26.20 -2.31 -13.69
C ALA A 263 -27.29 -3.38 -13.55
N THR A 264 -26.89 -4.64 -13.50
CA THR A 264 -27.83 -5.76 -13.37
C THR A 264 -28.55 -5.70 -12.02
N ALA A 265 -27.83 -5.49 -10.92
CA ALA A 265 -28.42 -5.39 -9.59
C ALA A 265 -29.43 -4.22 -9.49
N LEU A 266 -29.10 -3.06 -10.06
CA LEU A 266 -29.99 -1.90 -10.09
C LEU A 266 -31.24 -2.16 -10.95
N LEU A 267 -31.08 -2.73 -12.14
CA LEU A 267 -32.21 -3.00 -13.03
C LEU A 267 -33.15 -4.08 -12.48
N LEU A 268 -32.59 -5.06 -11.75
CA LEU A 268 -33.38 -6.08 -11.06
C LEU A 268 -34.09 -5.55 -9.82
N SER A 269 -33.61 -4.46 -9.19
CA SER A 269 -34.26 -3.87 -8.02
C SER A 269 -35.42 -2.96 -8.38
N PHE A 270 -35.41 -2.30 -9.56
CA PHE A 270 -36.48 -1.39 -9.97
C PHE A 270 -37.91 -1.95 -9.94
N PRO A 271 -38.20 -3.22 -10.34
CA PRO A 271 -39.54 -3.78 -10.20
C PRO A 271 -40.04 -3.86 -8.76
N TYR A 272 -39.13 -3.98 -7.79
CA TYR A 272 -39.45 -4.11 -6.36
C TYR A 272 -39.40 -2.77 -5.62
N TRP A 273 -38.50 -1.87 -6.04
CA TRP A 273 -38.29 -0.58 -5.39
C TRP A 273 -37.97 0.49 -6.43
N ASN A 274 -38.98 1.32 -6.74
CA ASN A 274 -38.85 2.44 -7.68
C ASN A 274 -39.51 3.71 -7.13
N PRO A 275 -38.87 4.38 -6.16
CA PRO A 275 -39.46 5.52 -5.46
C PRO A 275 -39.68 6.72 -6.40
N CYS A 276 -38.88 6.84 -7.45
CA CYS A 276 -38.90 7.96 -8.40
C CYS A 276 -39.69 7.65 -9.68
N SER A 277 -40.37 6.50 -9.77
CA SER A 277 -41.13 6.08 -10.96
C SER A 277 -40.30 6.10 -12.26
N PHE A 278 -39.04 5.67 -12.19
CA PHE A 278 -38.18 5.53 -13.36
C PHE A 278 -38.72 4.48 -14.33
N SER A 279 -38.59 4.75 -15.63
CA SER A 279 -39.07 3.88 -16.72
C SER A 279 -38.01 2.87 -17.20
N PHE A 280 -36.98 2.61 -16.39
CA PHE A 280 -35.89 1.69 -16.73
C PHE A 280 -36.31 0.23 -16.57
N THR A 281 -35.84 -0.61 -17.47
CA THR A 281 -36.17 -2.04 -17.57
C THR A 281 -34.91 -2.84 -17.86
N LEU A 282 -34.94 -4.17 -17.66
CA LEU A 282 -33.84 -5.07 -18.01
C LEU A 282 -33.75 -5.30 -19.53
N SER A 283 -33.53 -4.24 -20.29
CA SER A 283 -33.26 -4.27 -21.73
C SER A 283 -31.77 -4.10 -21.99
N PHE A 284 -31.30 -4.56 -23.16
CA PHE A 284 -29.89 -4.40 -23.54
C PHE A 284 -29.42 -2.93 -23.50
N GLY A 285 -30.24 -2.00 -23.99
CA GLY A 285 -29.91 -0.57 -23.99
C GLY A 285 -29.77 0.02 -22.59
N HIS A 286 -30.67 -0.32 -21.67
CA HIS A 286 -30.59 0.14 -20.29
C HIS A 286 -29.42 -0.52 -19.54
N LEU A 287 -29.17 -1.81 -19.78
CA LEU A 287 -28.03 -2.52 -19.20
C LEU A 287 -26.71 -1.88 -19.64
N LEU A 288 -26.56 -1.59 -20.93
CA LEU A 288 -25.37 -0.92 -21.46
C LEU A 288 -25.21 0.49 -20.86
N PHE A 289 -26.28 1.28 -20.82
CA PHE A 289 -26.27 2.62 -20.22
C PHE A 289 -25.81 2.56 -18.75
N PHE A 290 -26.43 1.71 -17.93
CA PHE A 290 -26.06 1.62 -16.51
C PHE A 290 -24.68 1.02 -16.31
N THR A 291 -24.22 0.12 -17.18
CA THR A 291 -22.86 -0.42 -17.13
C THR A 291 -21.85 0.72 -17.29
N LEU A 292 -22.02 1.54 -18.34
CA LEU A 292 -21.16 2.70 -18.58
C LEU A 292 -21.29 3.76 -17.47
N TYR A 293 -22.49 3.95 -16.93
CA TYR A 293 -22.76 4.86 -15.81
C TYR A 293 -21.98 4.44 -14.55
N PHE A 294 -22.06 3.17 -14.13
CA PHE A 294 -21.33 2.66 -12.97
C PHE A 294 -19.82 2.64 -13.20
N MET A 295 -19.38 2.32 -14.43
CA MET A 295 -17.98 2.45 -14.81
C MET A 295 -17.49 3.89 -14.61
N ALA A 296 -18.18 4.88 -15.20
CA ALA A 296 -17.82 6.29 -15.05
C ALA A 296 -17.81 6.74 -13.58
N ALA A 297 -18.83 6.35 -12.80
CA ALA A 297 -18.90 6.69 -11.38
C ALA A 297 -17.72 6.11 -10.57
N ALA A 298 -17.37 4.84 -10.80
CA ALA A 298 -16.26 4.18 -10.13
C ALA A 298 -14.90 4.81 -10.46
N GLU A 299 -14.66 5.19 -11.73
CA GLU A 299 -13.41 5.86 -12.12
C GLU A 299 -13.32 7.28 -11.54
N LEU A 300 -14.43 8.04 -11.54
CA LEU A 300 -14.44 9.41 -11.02
C LEU A 300 -14.30 9.47 -9.49
N LEU A 301 -14.90 8.50 -8.77
CA LEU A 301 -14.74 8.36 -7.32
C LEU A 301 -13.29 8.02 -6.96
N GLY A 302 -12.69 7.08 -7.68
CA GLY A 302 -11.34 6.57 -7.46
C GLY A 302 -11.34 5.12 -7.00
N ARG A 303 -10.69 4.26 -7.79
CA ARG A 303 -10.63 2.80 -7.56
C ARG A 303 -10.08 2.42 -6.18
N HIS A 304 -9.07 3.12 -5.66
CA HIS A 304 -8.44 2.78 -4.38
C HIS A 304 -9.42 2.79 -3.20
N TYR A 305 -10.45 3.65 -3.20
CA TYR A 305 -11.52 3.61 -2.19
C TYR A 305 -12.38 2.34 -2.29
N LEU A 306 -12.64 1.86 -3.51
CA LEU A 306 -13.39 0.62 -3.73
C LEU A 306 -12.57 -0.61 -3.32
N LEU A 307 -11.25 -0.56 -3.50
CA LEU A 307 -10.35 -1.65 -3.09
C LEU A 307 -10.38 -1.90 -1.58
N GLU A 308 -10.65 -0.89 -0.76
CA GLU A 308 -10.73 -1.04 0.69
C GLU A 308 -11.85 -2.01 1.13
N VAL A 309 -12.89 -2.20 0.31
CA VAL A 309 -13.95 -3.20 0.55
C VAL A 309 -13.36 -4.63 0.58
N ARG A 310 -12.27 -4.88 -0.14
CA ARG A 310 -11.60 -6.20 -0.14
C ARG A 310 -10.95 -6.53 1.20
N ARG A 311 -10.78 -5.57 2.11
CA ARG A 311 -10.24 -5.85 3.46
C ARG A 311 -11.19 -6.66 4.34
N LEU A 312 -12.46 -6.82 3.94
CA LEU A 312 -13.43 -7.64 4.66
C LEU A 312 -12.98 -9.10 4.81
N SER A 313 -12.15 -9.61 3.91
CA SER A 313 -11.57 -10.95 4.01
C SER A 313 -10.23 -11.05 3.27
N PRO A 314 -9.22 -11.74 3.81
CA PRO A 314 -7.95 -11.99 3.12
C PRO A 314 -8.14 -12.60 1.71
N GLN A 315 -9.18 -13.40 1.50
CA GLN A 315 -9.47 -14.04 0.23
C GLN A 315 -9.87 -13.05 -0.88
N LEU A 316 -10.38 -11.87 -0.51
CA LEU A 316 -10.80 -10.84 -1.46
C LEU A 316 -9.62 -10.00 -1.97
N TYR A 317 -8.42 -10.15 -1.39
CA TYR A 317 -7.23 -9.51 -1.91
C TYR A 317 -6.89 -10.05 -3.30
N ALA A 318 -6.79 -9.13 -4.25
CA ALA A 318 -6.39 -9.47 -5.59
C ALA A 318 -4.88 -9.58 -5.68
N VAL A 319 -4.44 -10.56 -6.46
CA VAL A 319 -3.04 -10.75 -6.85
C VAL A 319 -2.96 -10.51 -8.34
N SER A 320 -2.11 -9.57 -8.73
CA SER A 320 -1.96 -9.13 -10.11
C SER A 320 -0.48 -9.10 -10.49
N PRO A 321 -0.11 -9.10 -11.78
CA PRO A 321 1.28 -8.90 -12.17
C PRO A 321 1.83 -7.58 -11.61
N ALA A 322 3.07 -7.61 -11.10
CA ALA A 322 3.68 -6.41 -10.54
C ALA A 322 3.99 -5.37 -11.63
N THR A 323 3.91 -4.09 -11.26
CA THR A 323 4.30 -2.95 -12.11
C THR A 323 5.71 -2.48 -11.79
N GLU A 324 6.24 -1.56 -12.59
CA GLU A 324 7.61 -1.01 -12.48
C GLU A 324 7.89 -0.36 -11.12
N CYS A 325 7.03 0.53 -10.65
CA CYS A 325 7.37 1.34 -9.48
C CYS A 325 7.22 0.63 -8.14
N CYS A 326 8.19 0.97 -7.32
CA CYS A 326 8.15 1.13 -5.87
C CYS A 326 8.34 -0.18 -5.09
N THR A 327 9.16 -0.09 -4.04
CA THR A 327 9.59 -1.21 -3.19
C THR A 327 9.55 -0.91 -1.68
N PRO A 328 8.64 -0.04 -1.15
CA PRO A 328 8.64 0.24 0.29
C PRO A 328 8.26 -0.99 1.12
N ALA A 329 7.57 -1.96 0.53
CA ALA A 329 7.25 -3.23 1.17
C ALA A 329 7.19 -4.36 0.14
N MET A 330 8.00 -5.41 0.35
CA MET A 330 8.20 -6.52 -0.58
C MET A 330 8.18 -7.86 0.17
N LEU A 331 7.42 -8.83 -0.32
CA LEU A 331 7.44 -10.21 0.15
C LEU A 331 8.24 -11.09 -0.83
N PHE A 332 9.15 -11.90 -0.30
CA PHE A 332 9.99 -12.86 -1.00
C PHE A 332 9.70 -14.27 -0.49
N PRO A 333 8.91 -15.08 -1.24
CA PRO A 333 8.63 -16.46 -0.88
C PRO A 333 9.85 -17.37 -1.03
N GLY A 334 10.05 -18.32 -0.12
CA GLY A 334 11.11 -19.31 -0.23
C GLY A 334 12.52 -18.71 -0.30
N ASN A 335 13.33 -19.20 -1.24
CA ASN A 335 14.68 -18.70 -1.51
C ASN A 335 14.71 -17.47 -2.45
N ALA A 336 13.57 -16.87 -2.77
CA ALA A 336 13.51 -15.79 -3.75
C ALA A 336 14.29 -14.54 -3.32
N SER A 337 14.45 -14.30 -2.01
CA SER A 337 15.26 -13.20 -1.47
C SER A 337 16.73 -13.29 -1.90
N LEU A 338 17.30 -14.50 -1.92
CA LEU A 338 18.69 -14.71 -2.34
C LEU A 338 18.86 -14.55 -3.85
N ARG A 339 17.91 -15.07 -4.65
CA ARG A 339 17.90 -14.87 -6.11
C ARG A 339 17.79 -13.39 -6.46
N VAL A 340 16.91 -12.67 -5.78
CA VAL A 340 16.77 -11.21 -5.93
C VAL A 340 18.08 -10.49 -5.59
N ALA A 341 18.74 -10.86 -4.50
CA ALA A 341 20.03 -10.30 -4.13
C ALA A 341 21.10 -10.53 -5.22
N GLU A 342 21.13 -11.72 -5.82
CA GLU A 342 22.03 -12.06 -6.93
C GLU A 342 21.75 -11.25 -8.19
N TYR A 343 20.49 -11.14 -8.61
CA TYR A 343 20.11 -10.35 -9.79
C TYR A 343 20.41 -8.86 -9.64
N LEU A 344 20.16 -8.31 -8.44
CA LEU A 344 20.49 -6.91 -8.15
C LEU A 344 22.00 -6.66 -8.13
N ASP A 345 22.80 -7.59 -7.61
CA ASP A 345 24.26 -7.46 -7.65
C ASP A 345 24.82 -7.47 -9.08
N GLY A 346 24.22 -8.25 -9.97
CA GLY A 346 24.58 -8.28 -11.38
C GLY A 346 24.23 -7.02 -12.18
N SER A 347 23.54 -6.05 -11.57
CA SER A 347 23.04 -4.84 -12.23
C SER A 347 23.56 -3.58 -11.56
N PHE A 348 23.93 -2.55 -12.33
CA PHE A 348 24.30 -1.24 -11.77
C PHE A 348 23.11 -0.28 -11.81
N CYS A 349 22.73 0.28 -10.66
CA CYS A 349 21.57 1.17 -10.56
C CYS A 349 21.95 2.64 -10.80
N VAL A 350 21.13 3.33 -11.58
CA VAL A 350 21.27 4.75 -11.92
C VAL A 350 19.89 5.41 -12.03
N LYS A 351 19.85 6.73 -12.21
CA LYS A 351 18.60 7.45 -12.47
C LYS A 351 17.90 6.86 -13.70
N GLY A 352 16.62 6.48 -13.55
CA GLY A 352 15.85 5.83 -14.62
C GLY A 352 16.01 4.31 -14.69
N ASN A 353 16.96 3.73 -13.96
CA ASN A 353 17.14 2.30 -13.79
C ASN A 353 17.47 1.99 -12.33
N ALA A 354 16.55 2.36 -11.44
CA ALA A 354 16.68 2.12 -10.01
C ALA A 354 16.32 0.66 -9.67
N LYS A 355 16.51 0.27 -8.40
CA LYS A 355 16.32 -1.12 -7.94
C LYS A 355 14.95 -1.70 -8.33
N ASP A 356 13.89 -0.90 -8.30
CA ASP A 356 12.53 -1.31 -8.65
C ASP A 356 12.36 -1.62 -10.15
N ILE A 357 12.93 -0.78 -11.02
CA ILE A 357 12.98 -1.03 -12.47
C ILE A 357 13.80 -2.28 -12.79
N VAL A 358 14.97 -2.45 -12.15
CA VAL A 358 15.81 -3.64 -12.34
C VAL A 358 15.03 -4.90 -11.95
N LEU A 359 14.38 -4.92 -10.78
CA LEU A 359 13.57 -6.07 -10.35
C LEU A 359 12.41 -6.36 -11.30
N TYR A 360 11.77 -5.32 -11.82
CA TYR A 360 10.70 -5.48 -12.81
C TYR A 360 11.21 -6.08 -14.12
N GLN A 361 12.34 -5.58 -14.63
CA GLN A 361 12.97 -6.12 -15.84
C GLN A 361 13.37 -7.59 -15.64
N MET A 362 14.05 -7.92 -14.55
CA MET A 362 14.49 -9.29 -14.26
C MET A 362 13.32 -10.28 -14.18
N ALA A 363 12.22 -9.89 -13.54
CA ALA A 363 11.02 -10.73 -13.45
C ALA A 363 10.33 -10.96 -14.80
N ARG A 364 10.66 -10.20 -15.85
CA ARG A 364 10.10 -10.34 -17.20
C ARG A 364 11.06 -10.98 -18.18
N THR A 365 12.36 -10.81 -17.99
CA THR A 365 13.39 -11.29 -18.92
C THR A 365 13.91 -12.67 -18.55
N ILE A 366 13.94 -13.04 -17.27
CA ILE A 366 14.45 -14.32 -16.81
C ILE A 366 13.34 -15.39 -16.91
N PRO A 367 13.55 -16.48 -17.68
CA PRO A 367 12.55 -17.54 -17.81
C PRO A 367 12.19 -18.17 -16.47
N GLY A 368 10.89 -18.30 -16.21
CA GLY A 368 10.36 -18.90 -14.98
C GLY A 368 10.20 -17.95 -13.80
N GLU A 369 10.79 -16.75 -13.86
CA GLU A 369 10.53 -15.72 -12.86
C GLU A 369 9.19 -15.04 -13.09
N ARG A 370 8.50 -14.72 -11.99
CA ARG A 370 7.24 -13.96 -12.01
C ARG A 370 7.22 -13.00 -10.84
N SER A 371 6.57 -11.87 -11.04
CA SER A 371 6.37 -10.86 -10.02
C SER A 371 4.90 -10.53 -9.89
N HIS A 372 4.46 -10.32 -8.65
CA HIS A 372 3.08 -9.99 -8.35
C HIS A 372 2.98 -8.74 -7.49
N SER A 373 1.81 -8.12 -7.46
CA SER A 373 1.41 -7.10 -6.51
C SER A 373 0.10 -7.50 -5.87
N VAL A 374 -0.10 -7.06 -4.63
CA VAL A 374 -1.35 -7.27 -3.90
C VAL A 374 -2.16 -5.98 -3.85
N GLU A 375 -3.48 -6.09 -4.01
CA GLU A 375 -4.41 -4.97 -3.92
C GLU A 375 -5.63 -5.36 -3.05
N PRO A 376 -5.96 -4.59 -1.99
CA PRO A 376 -5.38 -3.30 -1.59
C PRO A 376 -3.98 -3.40 -0.95
N ASN A 377 -3.34 -2.24 -0.75
CA ASN A 377 -2.01 -2.14 -0.13
C ASN A 377 -2.02 -2.70 1.30
N LEU A 378 -0.97 -3.43 1.69
CA LEU A 378 -0.83 -3.94 3.07
C LEU A 378 -0.08 -3.00 4.00
N ILE A 379 0.44 -1.89 3.47
CA ILE A 379 1.10 -0.84 4.24
C ILE A 379 0.56 0.53 3.82
N THR A 380 0.73 1.52 4.68
CA THR A 380 0.63 2.93 4.34
C THR A 380 2.03 3.53 4.33
N HIS A 381 2.40 4.19 3.24
CA HIS A 381 3.67 4.90 3.17
C HIS A 381 3.54 6.25 3.90
N ILE A 382 4.24 6.40 5.03
CA ILE A 382 4.15 7.59 5.91
C ILE A 382 5.30 8.57 5.70
N GLY A 383 6.27 8.24 4.83
CA GLY A 383 7.48 9.02 4.61
C GLY A 383 7.22 10.30 3.84
N ALA A 384 7.16 11.44 4.55
CA ALA A 384 7.10 12.76 3.92
C ALA A 384 8.50 13.33 3.62
N PHE A 385 9.53 12.86 4.33
CA PHE A 385 10.92 13.26 4.17
C PHE A 385 11.76 12.05 3.75
N SER A 386 12.41 12.17 2.61
CA SER A 386 13.39 11.22 2.11
C SER A 386 14.68 11.30 2.92
N SER A 387 15.24 10.13 3.24
CA SER A 387 16.60 10.00 3.79
C SER A 387 17.69 10.17 2.74
N VAL A 388 17.33 10.13 1.45
CA VAL A 388 18.30 9.96 0.36
C VAL A 388 18.25 11.09 -0.67
N ARG A 389 17.12 11.78 -0.77
CA ARG A 389 16.88 12.87 -1.74
C ARG A 389 16.71 14.20 -1.00
N ALA A 390 16.96 15.29 -1.70
CA ALA A 390 16.67 16.63 -1.19
C ALA A 390 15.16 16.77 -0.93
N ASN A 391 14.80 17.29 0.24
CA ASN A 391 13.40 17.43 0.61
C ASN A 391 12.90 18.85 0.36
N PRO A 392 11.62 19.01 0.00
CA PRO A 392 10.97 20.31 0.03
C PRO A 392 10.82 20.78 1.47
N SER A 393 10.81 22.10 1.68
CA SER A 393 10.54 22.70 3.00
C SER A 393 9.15 22.36 3.55
N LYS A 394 8.18 22.14 2.65
CA LYS A 394 6.81 21.70 2.97
C LYS A 394 6.42 20.52 2.07
N PRO A 395 6.64 19.27 2.49
CA PRO A 395 6.21 18.10 1.72
C PRO A 395 4.68 18.04 1.64
N LYS A 396 4.16 17.49 0.53
CA LYS A 396 2.72 17.39 0.24
C LYS A 396 2.34 15.96 -0.10
N LEU A 397 1.07 15.60 0.11
CA LEU A 397 0.51 14.25 -0.06
C LEU A 397 0.49 13.67 -1.50
N LEU A 398 1.03 14.35 -2.52
CA LEU A 398 0.87 13.97 -3.92
C LEU A 398 1.94 13.04 -4.48
#